data_AF-A0A1M6AA91-F1
#
_entry.id   AF-A0A1M6AA91-F1
#
_cell.length_a   1.000
_cell.length_b   1.000
_cell.length_c   1.000
_cell.angle_alpha   90.00
_cell.angle_beta   90.00
_cell.angle_gamma   90.00
#
_symmetry.space_group_name_H-M   'P 1'
#
loop_
_entity.id
_entity.type
_entity.pdbx_description
1 polymer ?
#
loop_
_entity_poly.entity_id
_entity_poly.type
_entity_poly.pdbx_seq_one_letter_code
_entity_poly.pdbx_strand_id
1 'polypeptide(L)'
;MHKMICALMLALGLFLTGCGSQKVEEEPVEVEEPVAKVEAKEVRQEEMKKETVEDFYSLEFDENSDIFARIKGKSYKDNCTVPVSDLRYLHVKHIGFDGEVHDGEIICNKFIADDLLEIFEALYEAEYPIEKIRLVDEYNADDESSMADNNSSSFNFRFISYTTKISKHGYGLAMDINTLYNPYVKTVNGQLSVEPANAKAYVDRTQDFPYKIDENDLAYKLFTEHGFEWGGAWKKSKDYQHFEVPDSVVKKLYN
;
A
#
# COMPACT_ATOMS: atom_id res chain seq x y z
N MET A 1 27.59 -27.38 -16.38
CA MET A 1 27.18 -28.46 -15.46
C MET A 1 25.65 -28.42 -15.42
N HIS A 2 25.01 -29.33 -16.15
CA HIS A 2 23.56 -29.43 -16.30
C HIS A 2 22.98 -30.24 -15.13
N LYS A 3 22.02 -29.69 -14.38
CA LYS A 3 21.06 -30.42 -13.55
C LYS A 3 19.73 -29.65 -13.57
N MET A 4 18.77 -30.10 -14.36
CA MET A 4 17.75 -31.13 -14.06
C MET A 4 16.63 -30.58 -13.16
N ILE A 5 15.53 -30.22 -13.83
CA ILE A 5 14.19 -30.04 -13.26
C ILE A 5 13.61 -31.44 -13.01
N CYS A 6 13.18 -31.71 -11.78
CA CYS A 6 12.55 -32.96 -11.37
C CYS A 6 11.04 -32.79 -11.41
N ALA A 7 10.37 -33.41 -12.39
CA ALA A 7 8.93 -33.58 -12.42
C ALA A 7 8.55 -34.79 -11.56
N LEU A 8 7.64 -34.57 -10.60
CA LEU A 8 7.11 -35.61 -9.72
C LEU A 8 5.84 -36.19 -10.37
N MET A 9 5.94 -37.37 -10.99
CA MET A 9 4.77 -38.16 -11.40
C MET A 9 4.43 -39.17 -10.29
N LEU A 10 3.20 -39.06 -9.75
CA LEU A 10 2.60 -40.05 -8.86
C LEU A 10 1.79 -41.05 -9.70
N ALA A 11 2.15 -42.33 -9.58
CA ALA A 11 1.57 -43.42 -10.33
C ALA A 11 0.43 -44.13 -9.57
N LEU A 12 -0.59 -44.46 -10.36
CA LEU A 12 -1.47 -45.65 -10.35
C LEU A 12 -2.28 -46.02 -9.11
N GLY A 13 -3.61 -45.94 -9.29
CA GLY A 13 -4.57 -46.83 -8.65
C GLY A 13 -4.90 -48.07 -9.51
N LEU A 14 -5.36 -49.13 -8.84
CA LEU A 14 -6.07 -50.30 -9.39
C LEU A 14 -7.04 -50.76 -8.26
N PHE A 15 -8.35 -50.92 -8.46
CA PHE A 15 -8.98 -52.11 -9.05
C PHE A 15 -10.50 -51.89 -9.31
N LEU A 16 -10.93 -52.27 -10.53
CA LEU A 16 -12.15 -52.99 -10.98
C LEU A 16 -13.61 -52.45 -10.91
N THR A 17 -14.23 -52.64 -12.10
CA THR A 17 -15.59 -53.11 -12.47
C THR A 17 -16.77 -52.14 -12.57
N GLY A 18 -17.37 -52.08 -13.78
CA GLY A 18 -18.83 -52.06 -13.94
C GLY A 18 -19.43 -51.09 -14.96
N CYS A 19 -19.87 -51.65 -16.10
CA CYS A 19 -20.96 -51.21 -17.00
C CYS A 19 -21.09 -49.75 -17.48
N GLY A 20 -20.84 -49.56 -18.78
CA GLY A 20 -21.87 -49.09 -19.72
C GLY A 20 -22.40 -47.66 -19.59
N SER A 21 -21.64 -46.71 -20.12
CA SER A 21 -22.15 -45.51 -20.83
C SER A 21 -20.99 -44.91 -21.62
N GLN A 22 -21.24 -44.50 -22.87
CA GLN A 22 -20.24 -43.80 -23.70
C GLN A 22 -19.80 -42.52 -22.97
N LYS A 23 -18.60 -42.55 -22.37
CA LYS A 23 -17.86 -41.35 -21.99
C LYS A 23 -17.06 -40.92 -23.21
N VAL A 24 -17.32 -39.72 -23.69
CA VAL A 24 -16.37 -38.98 -24.52
C VAL A 24 -15.24 -38.58 -23.58
N GLU A 25 -14.07 -39.18 -23.75
CA GLU A 25 -12.84 -38.70 -23.12
C GLU A 25 -12.42 -37.45 -23.90
N GLU A 26 -12.58 -36.28 -23.29
CA GLU A 26 -11.91 -35.06 -23.73
C GLU A 26 -10.44 -35.15 -23.29
N GLU A 27 -9.53 -35.32 -24.26
CA GLU A 27 -8.10 -35.15 -24.01
C GLU A 27 -7.81 -33.69 -23.60
N PRO A 28 -6.89 -33.46 -22.65
CA PRO A 28 -6.50 -32.11 -22.30
C PRO A 28 -5.78 -31.48 -23.50
N VAL A 29 -6.40 -30.46 -24.09
CA VAL A 29 -5.75 -29.60 -25.08
C VAL A 29 -4.70 -28.77 -24.34
N GLU A 30 -3.42 -29.16 -24.45
CA GLU A 30 -2.31 -28.26 -24.14
C GLU A 30 -2.38 -27.09 -25.10
N VAL A 31 -2.88 -25.96 -24.60
CA VAL A 31 -2.80 -24.69 -25.31
C VAL A 31 -1.34 -24.24 -25.21
N GLU A 32 -0.52 -24.65 -26.16
CA GLU A 32 0.82 -24.08 -26.31
C GLU A 32 0.67 -22.59 -26.66
N GLU A 33 0.90 -21.72 -25.68
CA GLU A 33 1.05 -20.29 -25.96
C GLU A 33 2.25 -20.13 -26.92
N PRO A 34 2.11 -19.37 -28.02
CA PRO A 34 3.18 -19.23 -28.99
C PRO A 34 4.39 -18.58 -28.32
N VAL A 35 5.56 -19.21 -28.45
CA VAL A 35 6.85 -18.83 -27.83
C VAL A 35 7.13 -17.32 -27.91
N ALA A 36 6.79 -16.67 -29.03
CA ALA A 36 6.98 -15.23 -29.22
C ALA A 36 6.15 -14.33 -28.25
N LYS A 37 4.99 -14.80 -27.74
CA LYS A 37 4.21 -14.09 -26.72
C LYS A 37 4.79 -14.24 -25.32
N VAL A 38 5.39 -15.40 -25.04
CA VAL A 38 6.07 -15.67 -23.76
C VAL A 38 7.35 -14.83 -23.70
N GLU A 39 8.15 -14.83 -24.77
CA GLU A 39 9.35 -13.99 -24.88
C GLU A 39 9.01 -12.49 -24.79
N ALA A 40 7.93 -12.01 -25.42
CA ALA A 40 7.51 -10.62 -25.32
C ALA A 40 7.03 -10.22 -23.90
N LYS A 41 6.41 -11.14 -23.15
CA LYS A 41 6.06 -10.93 -21.74
C LYS A 41 7.30 -10.90 -20.85
N GLU A 42 8.23 -11.82 -21.04
CA GLU A 42 9.48 -11.87 -20.27
C GLU A 42 10.34 -10.63 -20.54
N VAL A 43 10.48 -10.21 -21.80
CA VAL A 43 11.21 -8.97 -22.15
C VAL A 43 10.53 -7.75 -21.54
N ARG A 44 9.19 -7.65 -21.61
CA ARG A 44 8.45 -6.55 -20.95
C ARG A 44 8.63 -6.57 -19.44
N GLN A 45 8.67 -7.75 -18.81
CA GLN A 45 8.91 -7.89 -17.38
C GLN A 45 10.35 -7.50 -17.00
N GLU A 46 11.34 -7.87 -17.81
CA GLU A 46 12.74 -7.47 -17.59
C GLU A 46 12.96 -5.96 -17.81
N GLU A 47 12.32 -5.37 -18.82
CA GLU A 47 12.35 -3.92 -19.07
C GLU A 47 11.65 -3.15 -17.94
N MET A 48 10.44 -3.57 -17.54
CA MET A 48 9.75 -3.01 -16.37
C MET A 48 10.63 -3.10 -15.12
N LYS A 49 11.21 -4.27 -14.84
CA LYS A 49 12.01 -4.49 -13.64
C LYS A 49 13.29 -3.64 -13.61
N LYS A 50 13.84 -3.30 -14.78
CA LYS A 50 15.00 -2.41 -14.85
C LYS A 50 14.59 -0.95 -14.65
N GLU A 51 13.43 -0.56 -15.19
CA GLU A 51 12.85 0.78 -15.05
C GLU A 51 12.39 1.02 -13.59
N THR A 52 11.79 0.01 -12.92
CA THR A 52 11.38 0.08 -11.52
C THR A 52 12.55 0.35 -10.58
N VAL A 53 13.70 -0.31 -10.78
CA VAL A 53 14.85 -0.12 -9.88
C VAL A 53 15.46 1.28 -9.98
N GLU A 54 15.35 1.97 -11.12
CA GLU A 54 15.81 3.36 -11.25
C GLU A 54 14.78 4.38 -10.75
N ASP A 55 13.49 4.05 -10.80
CA ASP A 55 12.37 4.92 -10.46
C ASP A 55 11.85 4.79 -9.02
N PHE A 56 12.34 3.81 -8.25
CA PHE A 56 12.02 3.65 -6.83
C PHE A 56 13.26 3.94 -5.99
N TYR A 57 13.27 5.05 -5.27
CA TYR A 57 14.45 5.47 -4.51
C TYR A 57 14.12 6.26 -3.25
N SER A 58 15.08 6.26 -2.33
CA SER A 58 15.05 7.00 -1.07
C SER A 58 16.17 8.03 -1.02
N LEU A 59 15.85 9.24 -0.55
CA LEU A 59 16.80 10.32 -0.33
C LEU A 59 16.83 10.74 1.14
N GLU A 60 18.04 10.89 1.67
CA GLU A 60 18.27 11.67 2.87
C GLU A 60 18.16 13.16 2.54
N PHE A 61 17.62 13.95 3.46
CA PHE A 61 17.56 15.39 3.32
C PHE A 61 17.75 16.05 4.69
N ASP A 62 18.08 17.34 4.69
CA ASP A 62 18.30 18.13 5.89
C ASP A 62 17.50 19.45 5.87
N GLU A 63 17.62 20.23 6.94
CA GLU A 63 16.90 21.49 7.13
C GLU A 63 17.20 22.59 6.09
N ASN A 64 18.25 22.43 5.29
CA ASN A 64 18.65 23.37 4.24
C ASN A 64 18.24 22.91 2.83
N SER A 65 17.64 21.72 2.70
CA SER A 65 17.22 21.16 1.42
C SER A 65 15.90 21.77 0.89
N ASP A 66 15.71 21.70 -0.43
CA ASP A 66 14.44 22.07 -1.07
C ASP A 66 13.29 21.17 -0.61
N ILE A 67 13.57 19.89 -0.31
CA ILE A 67 12.59 18.95 0.25
C ILE A 67 12.07 19.46 1.60
N PHE A 68 12.97 19.87 2.50
CA PHE A 68 12.55 20.41 3.79
C PHE A 68 11.80 21.74 3.65
N ALA A 69 12.22 22.60 2.73
CA ALA A 69 11.55 23.87 2.45
C ALA A 69 10.08 23.69 2.03
N ARG A 70 9.73 22.57 1.36
CA ARG A 70 8.35 22.24 0.97
C ARG A 70 7.45 21.91 2.17
N ILE A 71 7.99 21.29 3.21
CA ILE A 71 7.22 20.76 4.35
C ILE A 71 7.25 21.65 5.60
N LYS A 72 8.24 22.55 5.69
CA LYS A 72 8.44 23.44 6.84
C LYS A 72 7.24 24.37 7.04
N GLY A 73 6.72 24.39 8.26
CA GLY A 73 5.54 25.20 8.64
C GLY A 73 4.21 24.57 8.23
N LYS A 74 4.22 23.39 7.59
CA LYS A 74 3.04 22.64 7.16
C LYS A 74 3.02 21.27 7.85
N SER A 75 3.40 20.19 7.16
CA SER A 75 3.47 18.85 7.73
C SER A 75 4.62 18.72 8.72
N TYR A 76 5.67 19.54 8.61
CA TYR A 76 6.71 19.73 9.63
C TYR A 76 6.51 21.08 10.35
N LYS A 77 5.77 21.06 11.46
CA LYS A 77 5.46 22.27 12.26
C LYS A 77 6.65 22.73 13.09
N ASP A 78 6.65 23.99 13.53
CA ASP A 78 7.72 24.56 14.37
C ASP A 78 7.92 23.81 15.69
N ASN A 79 6.88 23.15 16.19
CA ASN A 79 6.93 22.33 17.39
C ASN A 79 7.08 20.82 17.09
N CYS A 80 7.45 20.45 15.87
CA CYS A 80 7.76 19.07 15.51
C CYS A 80 9.00 18.62 16.29
N THR A 81 8.85 17.52 17.03
CA THR A 81 9.93 16.95 17.84
C THR A 81 10.64 15.79 17.14
N VAL A 82 10.22 15.43 15.93
CA VAL A 82 10.82 14.36 15.14
C VAL A 82 12.03 14.92 14.41
N PRO A 83 13.25 14.39 14.62
CA PRO A 83 14.43 14.86 13.91
C PRO A 83 14.27 14.71 12.40
N VAL A 84 14.66 15.72 11.62
CA VAL A 84 14.67 15.63 10.14
C VAL A 84 15.53 14.45 9.66
N SER A 85 16.61 14.13 10.39
CA SER A 85 17.46 12.97 10.10
C SER A 85 16.76 11.62 10.23
N ASP A 86 15.60 11.56 10.89
CA ASP A 86 14.76 10.38 10.99
C ASP A 86 13.76 10.28 9.83
N LEU A 87 13.66 11.29 8.97
CA LEU A 87 12.79 11.28 7.80
C LEU A 87 13.58 10.93 6.53
N ARG A 88 12.88 10.34 5.57
CA ARG A 88 13.33 10.07 4.21
C ARG A 88 12.29 10.56 3.23
N TYR A 89 12.75 11.07 2.09
CA TYR A 89 11.90 11.30 0.94
C TYR A 89 12.01 10.08 0.03
N LEU A 90 10.88 9.54 -0.39
CA LEU A 90 10.78 8.45 -1.33
C LEU A 90 10.14 8.95 -2.62
N HIS A 91 10.69 8.49 -3.73
CA HIS A 91 10.04 8.50 -5.02
C HIS A 91 9.60 7.08 -5.35
N VAL A 92 8.37 6.93 -5.82
CA VAL A 92 7.76 5.65 -6.21
C VAL A 92 6.98 5.83 -7.51
N LYS A 93 6.71 4.75 -8.22
CA LYS A 93 5.69 4.73 -9.28
C LYS A 93 4.40 4.11 -8.78
N HIS A 94 3.28 4.50 -9.36
CA HIS A 94 2.00 3.85 -9.13
C HIS A 94 1.13 3.86 -10.40
N ILE A 95 0.18 2.93 -10.47
CA ILE A 95 -0.84 2.92 -11.54
C ILE A 95 -2.04 3.72 -11.04
N GLY A 96 -2.41 4.76 -11.79
CA GLY A 96 -3.55 5.62 -11.51
C GLY A 96 -4.88 4.93 -11.81
N PHE A 97 -5.99 5.55 -11.40
CA PHE A 97 -7.33 5.07 -11.78
C PHE A 97 -7.62 5.27 -13.27
N ASP A 98 -6.80 6.04 -13.97
CA ASP A 98 -6.79 6.16 -15.43
C ASP A 98 -6.05 5.00 -16.12
N GLY A 99 -5.39 4.12 -15.36
CA GLY A 99 -4.60 2.99 -15.87
C GLY A 99 -3.20 3.38 -16.36
N GLU A 100 -2.78 4.63 -16.14
CA GLU A 100 -1.47 5.14 -16.56
C GLU A 100 -0.47 5.11 -15.40
N VAL A 101 0.82 5.17 -15.72
CA VAL A 101 1.91 5.26 -14.74
C VAL A 101 2.05 6.71 -14.25
N HIS A 102 2.11 6.89 -12.94
CA HIS A 102 2.31 8.19 -12.29
C HIS A 102 3.48 8.14 -11.30
N ASP A 103 4.08 9.30 -11.07
CA ASP A 103 5.06 9.52 -10.01
C ASP A 103 4.38 9.78 -8.67
N GLY A 104 4.90 9.17 -7.62
CA GLY A 104 4.46 9.33 -6.25
C GLY A 104 5.55 9.87 -5.34
N GLU A 105 5.18 10.75 -4.41
CA GLU A 105 6.09 11.33 -3.43
C GLU A 105 5.65 10.97 -2.00
N ILE A 106 6.56 10.39 -1.21
CA ILE A 106 6.30 10.02 0.18
C ILE A 106 7.40 10.61 1.06
N ILE A 107 7.03 11.28 2.15
CA ILE A 107 7.96 11.47 3.27
C ILE A 107 7.54 10.52 4.39
N CYS A 108 8.47 9.71 4.86
CA CYS A 108 8.25 8.74 5.93
C CYS A 108 9.45 8.70 6.87
N ASN A 109 9.34 7.93 7.95
CA ASN A 109 10.47 7.63 8.81
C ASN A 109 11.45 6.70 8.09
N LYS A 110 12.75 6.89 8.30
CA LYS A 110 13.80 5.99 7.80
C LYS A 110 13.60 4.54 8.25
N PHE A 111 12.93 4.31 9.37
CA PHE A 111 12.62 2.98 9.88
C PHE A 111 11.74 2.16 8.94
N ILE A 112 10.81 2.81 8.21
CA ILE A 112 9.90 2.14 7.27
C ILE A 112 10.21 2.47 5.80
N ALA A 113 11.31 3.17 5.52
CA ALA A 113 11.59 3.66 4.17
C ALA A 113 11.78 2.52 3.17
N ASP A 114 12.62 1.54 3.51
CA ASP A 114 12.88 0.39 2.65
C ASP A 114 11.63 -0.50 2.51
N ASP A 115 10.90 -0.72 3.62
CA ASP A 115 9.63 -1.46 3.59
C ASP A 115 8.60 -0.82 2.65
N LEU A 116 8.45 0.50 2.69
CA LEU A 116 7.53 1.19 1.79
C LEU A 116 7.99 1.09 0.33
N LEU A 117 9.29 1.21 0.03
CA LEU A 117 9.78 1.02 -1.34
C LEU A 117 9.44 -0.38 -1.87
N GLU A 118 9.70 -1.43 -1.07
CA GLU A 118 9.39 -2.82 -1.44
C GLU A 118 7.87 -3.03 -1.62
N ILE A 119 7.05 -2.49 -0.74
CA ILE A 119 5.58 -2.57 -0.85
C ILE A 119 5.10 -1.86 -2.12
N PHE A 120 5.53 -0.61 -2.37
CA PHE A 120 5.06 0.14 -3.53
C PHE A 120 5.58 -0.43 -4.85
N GLU A 121 6.78 -1.00 -4.88
CA GLU A 121 7.28 -1.73 -6.06
C GLU A 121 6.39 -2.94 -6.35
N ALA A 122 6.08 -3.76 -5.34
CA ALA A 122 5.19 -4.90 -5.50
C ALA A 122 3.75 -4.51 -5.90
N LEU A 123 3.22 -3.41 -5.37
CA LEU A 123 1.93 -2.86 -5.78
C LEU A 123 1.95 -2.39 -7.23
N TYR A 124 3.02 -1.72 -7.65
CA TYR A 124 3.19 -1.23 -9.02
C TYR A 124 3.33 -2.39 -10.02
N GLU A 125 4.16 -3.40 -9.73
CA GLU A 125 4.32 -4.60 -10.55
C GLU A 125 3.00 -5.37 -10.72
N ALA A 126 2.13 -5.33 -9.71
CA ALA A 126 0.80 -5.93 -9.73
C ALA A 126 -0.27 -5.06 -10.40
N GLU A 127 0.10 -3.90 -10.93
CA GLU A 127 -0.81 -2.87 -11.48
C GLU A 127 -1.92 -2.48 -10.47
N TYR A 128 -1.59 -2.47 -9.17
CA TYR A 128 -2.55 -2.14 -8.11
C TYR A 128 -2.96 -0.65 -8.21
N PRO A 129 -4.26 -0.34 -8.29
CA PRO A 129 -4.72 1.01 -8.55
C PRO A 129 -4.61 1.90 -7.32
N ILE A 130 -3.83 2.98 -7.43
CA ILE A 130 -3.72 4.06 -6.43
C ILE A 130 -3.93 5.38 -7.16
N GLU A 131 -4.90 6.18 -6.75
CA GLU A 131 -5.23 7.39 -7.51
C GLU A 131 -4.11 8.44 -7.45
N LYS A 132 -3.61 8.72 -6.23
CA LYS A 132 -2.61 9.75 -5.97
C LYS A 132 -1.71 9.34 -4.82
N ILE A 133 -0.41 9.65 -4.95
CA ILE A 133 0.57 9.60 -3.87
C ILE A 133 1.29 10.94 -3.84
N ARG A 134 0.82 11.86 -3.01
CA ARG A 134 1.35 13.22 -2.90
C ARG A 134 1.67 13.55 -1.46
N LEU A 135 2.66 14.42 -1.27
CA LEU A 135 2.91 15.00 0.04
C LEU A 135 1.67 15.76 0.50
N VAL A 136 1.25 15.55 1.75
CA VAL A 136 0.11 16.26 2.36
C VAL A 136 0.30 17.79 2.33
N ASP A 137 1.53 18.26 2.17
CA ASP A 137 1.92 19.66 2.02
C ASP A 137 1.33 20.35 0.78
N GLU A 138 0.93 19.60 -0.24
CA GLU A 138 0.14 20.12 -1.37
C GLU A 138 -1.26 20.58 -0.93
N TYR A 139 -1.75 20.00 0.16
CA TYR A 139 -3.02 20.34 0.80
C TYR A 139 -2.81 21.23 2.05
N ASN A 140 -1.65 21.88 2.18
CA ASN A 140 -1.25 22.65 3.36
C ASN A 140 -1.28 21.83 4.67
N ALA A 141 -1.02 20.52 4.58
CA ALA A 141 -1.11 19.58 5.69
C ALA A 141 -2.51 19.44 6.33
N ASP A 142 -3.56 19.76 5.56
CA ASP A 142 -4.95 19.51 5.92
C ASP A 142 -5.36 18.09 5.55
N ASP A 143 -5.51 17.22 6.56
CA ASP A 143 -5.85 15.81 6.37
C ASP A 143 -7.18 15.64 5.64
N GLU A 144 -8.22 16.42 5.99
CA GLU A 144 -9.55 16.28 5.40
C GLU A 144 -9.51 16.57 3.90
N SER A 145 -8.86 17.65 3.47
CA SER A 145 -8.73 18.00 2.05
C SER A 145 -7.93 16.97 1.27
N SER A 146 -6.83 16.47 1.84
CA SER A 146 -6.01 15.41 1.25
C SER A 146 -6.81 14.11 1.09
N MET A 147 -7.49 13.68 2.16
CA MET A 147 -8.28 12.46 2.15
C MET A 147 -9.49 12.55 1.21
N ALA A 148 -10.18 13.69 1.20
CA ALA A 148 -11.35 13.91 0.35
C ALA A 148 -11.00 13.88 -1.14
N ASP A 149 -9.76 14.24 -1.50
CA ASP A 149 -9.19 14.13 -2.85
C ASP A 149 -8.52 12.76 -3.12
N ASN A 150 -8.79 11.76 -2.27
CA ASN A 150 -8.31 10.39 -2.38
C ASN A 150 -6.78 10.26 -2.41
N ASN A 151 -6.05 11.18 -1.77
CA ASN A 151 -4.60 11.14 -1.72
C ASN A 151 -4.12 10.09 -0.70
N SER A 152 -3.14 9.27 -1.11
CA SER A 152 -2.40 8.37 -0.23
C SER A 152 -1.18 9.09 0.34
N SER A 153 -0.95 9.04 1.65
CA SER A 153 0.10 9.83 2.29
C SER A 153 0.63 9.25 3.61
N SER A 154 1.86 9.63 3.99
CA SER A 154 2.55 9.15 5.19
C SER A 154 2.78 10.26 6.22
N PHE A 155 3.85 11.05 6.12
CA PHE A 155 4.20 12.01 7.17
C PHE A 155 3.24 13.22 7.24
N ASN A 156 2.65 13.42 8.42
CA ASN A 156 1.96 14.66 8.79
C ASN A 156 2.08 14.89 10.31
N PHE A 157 2.91 15.84 10.76
CA PHE A 157 3.09 16.11 12.18
C PHE A 157 1.83 16.67 12.83
N ARG A 158 1.22 15.84 13.68
CA ARG A 158 0.08 16.20 14.51
C ARG A 158 -0.01 15.32 15.75
N PHE A 159 -0.74 15.81 16.74
CA PHE A 159 -1.20 15.01 17.86
C PHE A 159 -2.49 14.29 17.50
N ILE A 160 -2.74 13.14 18.13
CA ILE A 160 -4.04 12.49 18.10
C ILE A 160 -5.03 13.44 18.80
N SER A 161 -6.18 13.69 18.17
CA SER A 161 -7.19 14.64 18.63
C SER A 161 -7.49 14.50 20.12
N TYR A 162 -7.44 15.63 20.84
CA TYR A 162 -7.66 15.73 22.29
C TYR A 162 -6.62 15.04 23.19
N THR A 163 -5.45 14.69 22.65
CA THR A 163 -4.34 14.09 23.41
C THR A 163 -3.03 14.84 23.17
N THR A 164 -2.00 14.50 23.95
CA THR A 164 -0.61 14.91 23.71
C THR A 164 0.23 13.81 23.03
N LYS A 165 -0.39 12.70 22.63
CA LYS A 165 0.29 11.62 21.90
C LYS A 165 0.43 12.04 20.44
N ILE A 166 1.66 12.07 19.92
CA ILE A 166 1.93 12.28 18.50
C ILE A 166 1.32 11.10 17.72
N SER A 167 0.63 11.40 16.62
CA SER A 167 0.08 10.41 15.68
C SER A 167 1.20 9.61 15.03
N LYS A 168 0.96 8.36 14.58
CA LYS A 168 2.00 7.62 13.84
C LYS A 168 2.36 8.27 12.49
N HIS A 169 1.41 8.93 11.83
CA HIS A 169 1.71 9.87 10.72
C HIS A 169 2.67 10.98 11.14
N GLY A 170 2.57 11.48 12.37
CA GLY A 170 3.46 12.52 12.87
C GLY A 170 4.89 12.06 13.11
N TYR A 171 5.12 10.75 13.20
CA TYR A 171 6.45 10.15 13.21
C TYR A 171 6.92 9.70 11.81
N GLY A 172 6.05 9.77 10.80
CA GLY A 172 6.27 9.15 9.50
C GLY A 172 6.24 7.61 9.55
N LEU A 173 5.56 7.03 10.54
CA LEU A 173 5.52 5.59 10.81
C LEU A 173 4.17 4.95 10.45
N ALA A 174 3.42 5.61 9.58
CA ALA A 174 2.13 5.15 9.07
C ALA A 174 1.98 5.54 7.59
N MET A 175 1.11 4.85 6.87
CA MET A 175 0.73 5.13 5.50
C MET A 175 -0.77 4.95 5.33
N ASP A 176 -1.42 5.94 4.74
CA ASP A 176 -2.83 5.85 4.36
C ASP A 176 -2.94 5.62 2.84
N ILE A 177 -3.82 4.71 2.40
CA ILE A 177 -4.00 4.31 0.99
C ILE A 177 -5.45 4.53 0.52
N ASN A 178 -5.63 5.19 -0.64
CA ASN A 178 -6.93 5.41 -1.29
C ASN A 178 -8.02 5.86 -0.30
N THR A 179 -7.72 6.97 0.38
CA THR A 179 -8.37 7.51 1.58
C THR A 179 -9.87 7.79 1.41
N LEU A 180 -10.33 8.14 0.20
CA LEU A 180 -11.75 8.33 -0.09
C LEU A 180 -12.53 7.02 -0.04
N TYR A 181 -11.95 5.92 -0.56
CA TYR A 181 -12.61 4.61 -0.67
C TYR A 181 -12.47 3.77 0.60
N ASN A 182 -11.54 4.15 1.49
CA ASN A 182 -11.20 3.44 2.70
C ASN A 182 -11.29 4.36 3.93
N PRO A 183 -12.49 4.87 4.27
CA PRO A 183 -12.61 5.92 5.28
C PRO A 183 -12.24 5.48 6.70
N TYR A 184 -11.92 6.47 7.52
CA TYR A 184 -11.97 6.37 8.96
C TYR A 184 -13.40 6.51 9.48
N VAL A 185 -13.89 5.46 10.16
CA VAL A 185 -15.28 5.36 10.64
C VAL A 185 -15.29 5.19 12.16
N LYS A 186 -15.78 6.21 12.86
CA LYS A 186 -15.84 6.24 14.33
C LYS A 186 -17.18 6.73 14.86
N THR A 187 -17.47 6.45 16.13
CA THR A 187 -18.64 6.97 16.83
C THR A 187 -18.21 8.04 17.83
N VAL A 188 -18.69 9.27 17.66
CA VAL A 188 -18.45 10.40 18.57
C VAL A 188 -19.78 10.83 19.15
N ASN A 189 -19.92 10.82 20.48
CA ASN A 189 -21.16 11.20 21.19
C ASN A 189 -22.42 10.47 20.68
N GLY A 190 -22.27 9.18 20.30
CA GLY A 190 -23.37 8.36 19.76
C GLY A 190 -23.70 8.62 18.29
N GLN A 191 -22.99 9.51 17.61
CA GLN A 191 -23.16 9.81 16.20
C GLN A 191 -22.00 9.24 15.37
N LEU A 192 -22.32 8.75 14.17
CA LEU A 192 -21.34 8.29 13.20
C LEU A 192 -20.55 9.49 12.66
N SER A 193 -19.24 9.41 12.74
CA SER A 193 -18.28 10.34 12.15
C SER A 193 -17.47 9.55 11.12
N VAL A 194 -17.38 10.11 9.91
CA VAL A 194 -16.71 9.53 8.74
C VAL A 194 -15.72 10.56 8.25
N GLU A 195 -14.47 10.15 8.09
CA GLU A 195 -13.36 10.98 7.61
C GLU A 195 -12.71 10.22 6.43
N PRO A 196 -12.64 10.80 5.22
CA PRO A 196 -13.16 12.12 4.87
C PRO A 196 -14.69 12.15 4.82
N ALA A 197 -15.29 13.32 4.99
CA ALA A 197 -16.74 13.49 5.10
C ALA A 197 -17.51 13.09 3.83
N ASN A 198 -16.84 13.11 2.67
CA ASN A 198 -17.38 12.67 1.38
C ASN A 198 -17.32 11.14 1.17
N ALA A 199 -16.71 10.37 2.07
CA ALA A 199 -16.57 8.91 1.95
C ALA A 199 -17.75 8.09 2.47
N LYS A 200 -18.90 8.71 2.78
CA LYS A 200 -20.07 8.01 3.38
C LYS A 200 -20.57 6.83 2.54
N ALA A 201 -20.39 6.87 1.22
CA ALA A 201 -20.77 5.78 0.32
C ALA A 201 -19.97 4.49 0.56
N TYR A 202 -18.77 4.58 1.16
CA TYR A 202 -17.83 3.47 1.33
C TYR A 202 -17.78 2.90 2.76
N VAL A 203 -18.67 3.37 3.63
CA VAL A 203 -18.76 2.94 5.03
C VAL A 203 -19.29 1.51 5.16
N ASP A 204 -20.31 1.16 4.37
CA ASP A 204 -20.88 -0.18 4.35
C ASP A 204 -19.95 -1.13 3.59
N ARG A 205 -19.06 -1.80 4.34
CA ARG A 205 -18.07 -2.72 3.76
C ARG A 205 -18.70 -3.99 3.18
N THR A 206 -19.99 -4.26 3.38
CA THR A 206 -20.66 -5.44 2.78
C THR A 206 -20.99 -5.25 1.30
N GLN A 207 -21.01 -4.01 0.82
CA GLN A 207 -21.26 -3.71 -0.60
C GLN A 207 -20.05 -4.06 -1.46
N ASP A 208 -20.23 -4.22 -2.76
CA ASP A 208 -19.12 -4.38 -3.69
C ASP A 208 -18.81 -3.03 -4.36
N PHE A 209 -17.56 -2.58 -4.28
CA PHE A 209 -17.09 -1.33 -4.89
C PHE A 209 -15.57 -1.39 -5.10
N PRO A 210 -15.04 -0.69 -6.11
CA PRO A 210 -13.62 -0.73 -6.44
C PRO A 210 -12.74 -0.11 -5.34
N TYR A 211 -11.46 -0.49 -5.35
CA TYR A 211 -10.37 0.09 -4.52
C TYR A 211 -10.53 -0.13 -3.01
N LYS A 212 -11.38 -1.08 -2.64
CA LYS A 212 -11.64 -1.47 -1.27
C LYS A 212 -10.48 -2.30 -0.73
N ILE A 213 -9.96 -1.86 0.41
CA ILE A 213 -9.04 -2.66 1.22
C ILE A 213 -9.86 -3.54 2.18
N ASP A 214 -9.58 -4.84 2.14
CA ASP A 214 -10.03 -5.84 3.09
C ASP A 214 -8.91 -6.89 3.32
N GLU A 215 -9.17 -7.91 4.14
CA GLU A 215 -8.14 -8.91 4.51
C GLU A 215 -7.66 -9.79 3.34
N ASN A 216 -8.37 -9.77 2.21
CA ASN A 216 -7.96 -10.46 0.98
C ASN A 216 -7.25 -9.52 -0.01
N ASP A 217 -7.29 -8.21 0.22
CA ASP A 217 -6.67 -7.21 -0.65
C ASP A 217 -5.14 -7.30 -0.65
N LEU A 218 -4.52 -6.96 -1.79
CA LEU A 218 -3.07 -7.04 -1.95
C LEU A 218 -2.34 -6.06 -1.03
N ALA A 219 -2.84 -4.82 -0.89
CA ALA A 219 -2.22 -3.84 0.00
C ALA A 219 -2.21 -4.35 1.45
N TYR A 220 -3.33 -4.90 1.92
CA TYR A 220 -3.37 -5.51 3.25
C TYR A 220 -2.30 -6.58 3.47
N LYS A 221 -2.15 -7.50 2.51
CA LYS A 221 -1.17 -8.60 2.60
C LYS A 221 0.26 -8.08 2.64
N LEU A 222 0.62 -7.17 1.73
CA LEU A 222 1.97 -6.61 1.67
C LEU A 222 2.30 -5.84 2.95
N PHE A 223 1.46 -4.89 3.37
CA PHE A 223 1.72 -4.12 4.60
C PHE A 223 1.83 -5.03 5.83
N THR A 224 0.98 -6.04 5.97
CA THR A 224 1.04 -6.96 7.12
C THR A 224 2.24 -7.91 7.09
N GLU A 225 2.72 -8.30 5.89
CA GLU A 225 3.96 -9.07 5.73
C GLU A 225 5.19 -8.28 6.20
N HIS A 226 5.21 -6.97 5.98
CA HIS A 226 6.21 -6.04 6.51
C HIS A 226 5.97 -5.63 7.99
N GLY A 227 4.99 -6.24 8.66
CA GLY A 227 4.76 -6.06 10.09
C GLY A 227 3.96 -4.81 10.48
N PHE A 228 3.28 -4.16 9.54
CA PHE A 228 2.31 -3.10 9.84
C PHE A 228 1.02 -3.68 10.41
N GLU A 229 0.38 -2.92 11.28
CA GLU A 229 -0.99 -3.14 11.74
C GLU A 229 -1.96 -2.36 10.86
N TRP A 230 -3.09 -2.96 10.50
CA TRP A 230 -4.11 -2.32 9.68
C TRP A 230 -5.28 -1.79 10.53
N GLY A 231 -5.62 -0.50 10.36
CA GLY A 231 -6.68 0.18 11.09
C GLY A 231 -8.09 -0.37 10.82
N GLY A 232 -8.29 -1.02 9.67
CA GLY A 232 -9.54 -1.70 9.35
C GLY A 232 -9.84 -2.91 10.25
N ALA A 233 -8.80 -3.49 10.86
CA ALA A 233 -8.92 -4.60 11.81
C ALA A 233 -9.24 -4.16 13.25
N TRP A 234 -9.22 -2.85 13.54
CA TRP A 234 -9.50 -2.35 14.88
C TRP A 234 -10.95 -2.64 15.32
N LYS A 235 -11.12 -2.86 16.63
CA LYS A 235 -12.44 -3.19 17.23
C LYS A 235 -13.39 -1.99 17.29
N LYS A 236 -12.83 -0.79 17.37
CA LYS A 236 -13.55 0.49 17.45
C LYS A 236 -12.82 1.48 16.57
N SER A 237 -13.55 2.45 16.02
CA SER A 237 -12.98 3.49 15.17
C SER A 237 -12.18 2.85 14.02
N LYS A 238 -12.85 2.13 13.13
CA LYS A 238 -12.16 1.39 12.06
C LYS A 238 -11.59 2.39 11.05
N ASP A 239 -10.31 2.30 10.79
CA ASP A 239 -9.59 3.20 9.89
C ASP A 239 -9.09 2.42 8.67
N TYR A 240 -9.92 2.31 7.64
CA TYR A 240 -9.67 1.35 6.55
C TYR A 240 -8.50 1.75 5.64
N GLN A 241 -8.17 3.03 5.57
CA GLN A 241 -7.04 3.58 4.83
C GLN A 241 -5.71 3.28 5.53
N HIS A 242 -5.72 3.05 6.84
CA HIS A 242 -4.57 3.27 7.70
C HIS A 242 -3.73 2.02 7.96
N PHE A 243 -2.44 2.10 7.67
CA PHE A 243 -1.43 1.12 8.06
C PHE A 243 -0.38 1.78 8.94
N GLU A 244 -0.03 1.16 10.06
CA GLU A 244 0.91 1.76 10.99
C GLU A 244 1.80 0.73 11.69
N VAL A 245 3.01 1.11 12.08
CA VAL A 245 3.86 0.21 12.89
C VAL A 245 3.25 -0.02 14.28
N PRO A 246 3.57 -1.15 14.94
CA PRO A 246 3.13 -1.39 16.31
C PRO A 246 3.62 -0.31 17.29
N ASP A 247 2.84 -0.01 18.33
CA ASP A 247 3.20 0.97 19.39
C ASP A 247 4.57 0.68 20.05
N SER A 248 5.01 -0.58 20.06
CA SER A 248 6.32 -0.98 20.60
C SER A 248 7.50 -0.42 19.80
N VAL A 249 7.34 -0.22 18.48
CA VAL A 249 8.35 0.40 17.60
C VAL A 249 8.52 1.87 17.97
N VAL A 250 7.42 2.63 18.08
CA VAL A 250 7.46 4.04 18.48
C VAL A 250 8.16 4.20 19.83
N LYS A 251 7.85 3.33 20.80
CA LYS A 251 8.50 3.35 22.11
C LYS A 251 10.01 3.10 22.02
N LYS A 252 10.46 2.19 21.16
CA LYS A 252 11.89 1.90 20.97
C LYS A 252 12.65 3.06 20.32
N LEU A 253 11.99 3.81 19.43
CA LEU A 253 12.61 4.89 18.68
C LEU A 253 12.66 6.21 19.45
N TYR A 254 11.64 6.51 20.26
CA TYR A 254 11.45 7.85 20.85
C TYR A 254 11.32 7.90 22.39
N ASN A 255 11.46 6.77 23.10
CA ASN A 255 11.47 6.72 24.57
C ASN A 255 12.64 5.90 25.11
#